data_AF-Q0IBK4-F1
#
_entry.id   AF-Q0IBK4-F1
#
_cell.length_a   1.000
_cell.length_b   1.000
_cell.length_c   1.000
_cell.angle_alpha   90.00
_cell.angle_beta   90.00
_cell.angle_gamma   90.00
#
_symmetry.space_group_name_H-M   'P 1'
#
loop_
_entity.id
_entity.type
_entity.pdbx_description
1 polymer ?
#
loop_
_entity_poly.entity_id
_entity_poly.type
_entity_poly.pdbx_seq_one_letter_code
_entity_poly.pdbx_strand_id
1 'polypeptide(L)'
;MTNQFDHQLVSPEASVKTIQQAISQLLNELTPSLIKKSESIATDPMSRVDCCIELVKTEASLAASLIADCAPQGRPMLAQAQQTLKSLESLQLLGKAALKAD
;
A
#
# COMPACT_ATOMS: atom_id res chain seq x y z
N MET A 1 -20.49 -32.35 -19.06
CA MET A 1 -21.42 -31.25 -19.41
C MET A 1 -21.79 -30.62 -18.08
N THR A 2 -21.41 -29.41 -17.69
CA THR A 2 -21.28 -28.15 -18.43
C THR A 2 -20.08 -27.34 -17.90
N ASN A 3 -19.25 -26.86 -18.82
CA ASN A 3 -18.19 -25.88 -18.56
C ASN A 3 -18.87 -24.50 -18.61
N GLN A 4 -18.95 -23.80 -17.49
CA GLN A 4 -19.43 -22.42 -17.45
C GLN A 4 -18.40 -21.57 -16.72
N PHE A 5 -17.24 -21.44 -17.36
CA PHE A 5 -16.40 -20.27 -17.16
C PHE A 5 -16.95 -19.22 -18.10
N ASP A 6 -17.93 -18.47 -17.61
CA ASP A 6 -18.37 -17.25 -18.26
C ASP A 6 -17.13 -16.37 -18.43
N HIS A 7 -16.65 -16.27 -19.66
CA HIS A 7 -15.85 -15.16 -20.14
C HIS A 7 -16.72 -13.92 -20.05
N GLN A 8 -16.90 -13.41 -18.84
CA GLN A 8 -17.45 -12.09 -18.63
C GLN A 8 -16.38 -11.15 -19.16
N LEU A 9 -16.63 -10.60 -20.35
CA LEU A 9 -15.99 -9.38 -20.85
C LEU A 9 -16.13 -8.32 -19.77
N VAL A 10 -15.17 -8.29 -18.84
CA VAL A 10 -15.05 -7.22 -17.88
C VAL A 10 -14.79 -5.98 -18.71
N SER A 11 -15.75 -5.07 -18.75
CA SER A 11 -15.53 -3.73 -19.31
C SER A 11 -14.23 -3.19 -18.69
N PRO A 12 -13.31 -2.58 -19.45
CA PRO A 12 -12.03 -2.08 -18.92
C PRO A 12 -12.25 -1.21 -17.68
N GLU A 13 -13.33 -0.42 -17.67
CA GLU A 13 -13.72 0.43 -16.54
C GLU A 13 -14.14 -0.36 -15.27
N ALA A 14 -14.76 -1.53 -15.43
CA ALA A 14 -15.08 -2.44 -14.32
C ALA A 14 -13.82 -3.16 -13.80
N SER A 15 -12.84 -3.42 -14.67
CA SER A 15 -11.53 -3.98 -14.31
C SER A 15 -10.74 -3.00 -13.44
N VAL A 16 -10.64 -1.74 -13.88
CA VAL A 16 -9.96 -0.66 -13.14
C VAL A 16 -10.55 -0.46 -11.75
N LYS A 17 -11.88 -0.40 -11.62
CA LYS A 17 -12.54 -0.27 -10.31
C LYS A 17 -12.23 -1.44 -9.39
N THR A 18 -12.20 -2.65 -9.92
CA THR A 18 -11.86 -3.87 -9.16
C THR A 18 -10.40 -3.82 -8.68
N ILE A 19 -9.48 -3.39 -9.55
CA ILE A 19 -8.05 -3.20 -9.21
C ILE A 19 -7.89 -2.13 -8.12
N GLN A 20 -8.57 -1.00 -8.24
CA GLN A 20 -8.55 0.08 -7.25
C GLN A 20 -9.08 -0.38 -5.87
N GLN A 21 -10.14 -1.20 -5.84
CA GLN A 21 -10.66 -1.80 -4.62
C GLN A 21 -9.66 -2.77 -3.99
N ALA A 22 -9.05 -3.65 -4.79
CA ALA A 22 -8.03 -4.59 -4.31
C ALA A 22 -6.80 -3.87 -3.74
N ILE A 23 -6.32 -2.81 -4.41
CA ILE A 23 -5.23 -1.97 -3.91
C ILE A 23 -5.61 -1.35 -2.57
N SER A 24 -6.83 -0.82 -2.44
CA SER A 24 -7.30 -0.22 -1.18
C SER A 24 -7.36 -1.23 -0.03
N GLN A 25 -7.81 -2.46 -0.29
CA GLN A 25 -7.85 -3.53 0.70
C GLN A 25 -6.44 -3.91 1.16
N LEU A 26 -5.54 -4.18 0.21
CA LEU A 26 -4.14 -4.52 0.51
C LEU A 26 -3.43 -3.39 1.26
N LEU A 27 -3.67 -2.13 0.89
CA LEU A 27 -3.13 -0.98 1.60
C LEU A 27 -3.56 -0.96 3.07
N ASN A 28 -4.84 -1.23 3.33
CA ASN A 28 -5.38 -1.27 4.70
C ASN A 28 -4.77 -2.42 5.52
N GLU A 29 -4.51 -3.58 4.91
CA GLU A 29 -3.85 -4.70 5.57
C GLU A 29 -2.37 -4.43 5.87
N LEU A 30 -1.65 -3.77 4.96
CA LEU A 30 -0.24 -3.46 5.12
C LEU A 30 0.02 -2.32 6.10
N THR A 31 -0.94 -1.40 6.24
CA THR A 31 -0.77 -0.18 7.05
C THR A 31 -1.96 0.10 7.98
N PRO A 32 -2.33 -0.84 8.86
CA PRO A 32 -3.53 -0.71 9.70
C PRO A 32 -3.49 0.52 10.61
N SER A 33 -2.30 0.93 11.06
CA SER A 33 -2.09 2.13 11.87
C SER A 33 -2.24 3.44 11.09
N LEU A 34 -2.16 3.41 9.76
CA LEU A 34 -2.13 4.61 8.90
C LEU A 34 -3.43 4.84 8.12
N ILE A 35 -4.39 3.89 8.16
CA ILE A 35 -5.65 3.94 7.40
C ILE A 35 -6.33 5.31 7.51
N LYS A 36 -6.67 5.74 8.74
CA LYS A 36 -7.37 7.01 8.99
C LYS A 36 -6.58 8.23 8.50
N LYS A 37 -5.25 8.18 8.56
CA LYS A 37 -4.38 9.27 8.12
C LYS A 37 -4.35 9.33 6.59
N SER A 38 -4.27 8.18 5.93
CA SER A 38 -4.30 8.10 4.46
C SER A 38 -5.66 8.51 3.86
N GLU A 39 -6.77 8.10 4.49
CA GLU A 39 -8.14 8.36 4.01
C GLU A 39 -8.52 9.85 4.05
N SER A 40 -7.98 10.60 5.01
CA SER A 40 -8.22 12.04 5.12
C SER A 40 -7.39 12.87 4.14
N ILE A 41 -6.32 12.30 3.57
CA ILE A 41 -5.36 12.99 2.72
C ILE A 41 -5.64 12.74 1.23
N ALA A 42 -6.05 11.53 0.86
CA ALA A 42 -6.24 11.16 -0.54
C ALA A 42 -7.45 10.25 -0.75
N THR A 43 -8.21 10.55 -1.81
CA THR A 43 -9.38 9.76 -2.25
C THR A 43 -9.01 8.67 -3.25
N ASP A 44 -7.98 8.89 -4.06
CA ASP A 44 -7.46 7.91 -5.02
C ASP A 44 -6.55 6.87 -4.32
N PRO A 45 -6.75 5.55 -4.54
CA PRO A 45 -5.98 4.50 -3.88
C PRO A 45 -4.47 4.59 -4.11
N MET A 46 -4.01 4.97 -5.30
CA MET A 46 -2.57 5.08 -5.58
C MET A 46 -1.95 6.26 -4.84
N SER A 47 -2.65 7.38 -4.80
CA SER A 47 -2.28 8.54 -4.01
C SER A 47 -2.22 8.23 -2.51
N ARG A 48 -3.10 7.33 -2.02
CA ARG A 48 -3.04 6.81 -0.64
C ARG A 48 -1.82 5.92 -0.41
N VAL A 49 -1.45 5.07 -1.37
CA VAL A 49 -0.20 4.27 -1.30
C VAL A 49 1.01 5.20 -1.18
N ASP A 50 1.09 6.24 -2.00
CA ASP A 50 2.17 7.22 -1.97
C ASP A 50 2.24 7.96 -0.63
N CYS A 51 1.08 8.35 -0.09
CA CYS A 51 0.99 8.94 1.23
C CYS A 51 1.51 8.00 2.33
N CYS A 52 1.11 6.73 2.33
CA CYS A 52 1.59 5.75 3.28
C CYS A 52 3.11 5.52 3.16
N ILE A 53 3.67 5.55 1.95
CA ILE A 53 5.13 5.45 1.75
C ILE A 53 5.85 6.60 2.47
N GLU A 54 5.40 7.85 2.30
CA GLU A 54 6.04 9.00 2.96
C GLU A 54 5.89 8.98 4.48
N LEU A 55 4.75 8.50 4.98
CA LEU A 55 4.54 8.29 6.41
C LEU A 55 5.50 7.25 6.99
N VAL A 56 5.66 6.11 6.32
CA VAL A 56 6.57 5.04 6.75
C VAL A 56 8.03 5.47 6.66
N LYS A 57 8.42 6.29 5.67
CA LYS A 57 9.76 6.92 5.63
C LYS A 57 10.00 7.83 6.83
N THR A 58 8.97 8.57 7.25
CA THR A 58 9.04 9.40 8.46
C THR A 58 9.21 8.53 9.71
N GLU A 59 8.50 7.41 9.79
CA GLU A 59 8.66 6.43 10.89
C GLU A 59 10.07 5.81 10.89
N ALA A 60 10.61 5.42 9.73
CA ALA A 60 11.98 4.92 9.62
C ALA A 60 13.01 5.96 10.09
N SER A 61 12.77 7.25 9.79
CA SER A 61 13.63 8.35 10.25
C SER A 61 13.57 8.52 11.77
N LEU A 62 12.37 8.45 12.36
CA LEU A 62 12.21 8.44 13.81
C LEU A 62 12.91 7.24 14.46
N ALA A 63 12.79 6.06 13.86
CA ALA A 63 13.46 4.86 14.33
C ALA A 63 14.99 5.01 14.31
N ALA A 64 15.55 5.65 13.28
CA ALA A 64 16.97 5.97 13.21
C ALA A 64 17.41 6.91 14.33
N SER A 65 16.63 7.94 14.65
CA SER A 65 16.89 8.82 15.80
C SER A 65 16.86 8.04 17.12
N LEU A 66 15.87 7.17 17.31
CA LEU A 66 15.79 6.31 18.50
C LEU A 66 17.00 5.38 18.63
N ILE A 67 17.54 4.86 17.53
CA ILE A 67 18.77 4.07 17.55
C ILE A 67 19.96 4.94 17.98
N ALA A 68 20.06 6.17 17.46
CA ALA A 68 21.12 7.11 17.85
C ALA A 68 21.06 7.47 19.35
N ASP A 69 19.86 7.57 19.90
CA ASP A 69 19.61 7.79 21.33
C ASP A 69 19.71 6.50 22.18
N CYS A 70 20.18 5.39 21.59
CA CYS A 70 20.29 4.07 22.21
C CYS A 70 18.97 3.52 22.79
N ALA A 71 17.83 3.96 22.26
CA ALA A 71 16.53 3.48 22.69
C ALA A 71 16.29 2.04 22.19
N PRO A 72 15.90 1.10 23.07
CA PRO A 72 15.82 -0.33 22.74
C PRO A 72 14.81 -0.64 21.62
N GLN A 73 13.78 0.20 21.47
CA GLN A 73 12.75 0.06 20.45
C GLN A 73 13.17 0.56 19.06
N GLY A 74 14.30 1.26 18.91
CA GLY A 74 14.70 1.85 17.63
C GLY A 74 14.96 0.81 16.54
N ARG A 75 15.72 -0.25 16.85
CA ARG A 75 16.01 -1.34 15.90
C ARG A 75 14.76 -2.10 15.43
N PRO A 76 13.87 -2.59 16.32
CA PRO A 76 12.67 -3.27 15.87
C PRO A 76 11.73 -2.33 15.10
N MET A 77 11.63 -1.06 15.48
CA MET A 77 10.84 -0.08 14.74
C MET A 77 11.38 0.15 13.33
N LEU A 78 12.71 0.26 13.17
CA LEU A 78 13.33 0.43 11.85
C LEU A 78 13.11 -0.80 10.96
N ALA A 79 13.28 -2.00 11.50
CA ALA A 79 13.05 -3.24 10.77
C ALA A 79 11.59 -3.36 10.31
N GLN A 80 10.63 -3.01 11.17
CA GLN A 80 9.22 -2.99 10.82
C GLN A 80 8.93 -1.96 9.71
N ALA A 81 9.43 -0.73 9.85
CA ALA A 81 9.23 0.32 8.85
C ALA A 81 9.82 -0.07 7.49
N GLN A 82 11.02 -0.67 7.46
CA GLN A 82 11.63 -1.16 6.22
C GLN A 82 10.83 -2.27 5.55
N GLN A 83 10.31 -3.22 6.34
CA GLN A 83 9.47 -4.30 5.80
C GLN A 83 8.14 -3.75 5.24
N THR A 84 7.50 -2.82 5.96
CA THR A 84 6.28 -2.16 5.48
C THR A 84 6.54 -1.36 4.21
N LEU A 85 7.66 -0.61 4.15
CA LEU A 85 8.03 0.17 2.97
C LEU A 85 8.20 -0.71 1.72
N LYS A 86 8.90 -1.84 1.86
CA LYS A 86 9.08 -2.81 0.76
C LYS A 86 7.74 -3.34 0.22
N SER A 87 6.80 -3.64 1.11
CA SER A 87 5.46 -4.09 0.71
C SER A 87 4.67 -3.00 0.00
N LEU A 88 4.73 -1.75 0.48
CA LEU A 88 4.08 -0.60 -0.14
C LEU A 88 4.68 -0.26 -1.51
N GLU A 89 6.00 -0.30 -1.66
CA GLU A 89 6.67 -0.08 -2.95
C GLU A 89 6.28 -1.15 -3.97
N SER A 90 6.15 -2.40 -3.53
CA SER A 90 5.68 -3.50 -4.37
C SER A 90 4.22 -3.29 -4.80
N LEU A 91 3.35 -2.87 -3.87
CA LEU A 91 1.95 -2.53 -4.17
C LEU A 91 1.84 -1.34 -5.14
N GLN A 92 2.70 -0.32 -4.96
CA GLN A 92 2.76 0.84 -5.84
C GLN A 92 3.17 0.42 -7.27
N LEU A 93 4.18 -0.44 -7.40
CA LEU A 93 4.62 -0.97 -8.69
C LEU A 93 3.51 -1.78 -9.36
N LEU A 94 2.85 -2.66 -8.60
CA LEU A 94 1.73 -3.46 -9.09
C LEU A 94 0.58 -2.58 -9.57
N GLY A 95 0.18 -1.58 -8.78
CA GLY A 95 -0.88 -0.64 -9.17
C GLY A 95 -0.53 0.17 -10.40
N LYS A 96 0.71 0.67 -10.53
CA LYS A 96 1.20 1.35 -11.74
C LYS A 96 1.17 0.45 -12.97
N ALA A 97 1.53 -0.82 -12.83
CA ALA A 97 1.52 -1.77 -13.94
C ALA A 97 0.09 -2.13 -14.36
N ALA A 98 -0.80 -2.37 -13.40
CA ALA A 98 -2.18 -2.78 -13.64
C ALA A 98 -3.04 -1.64 -14.21
N LEU A 99 -2.84 -0.41 -13.74
CA LEU A 99 -3.63 0.75 -14.18
C LEU A 99 -3.09 1.42 -15.46
N LYS A 100 -1.90 1.05 -15.92
CA LYS A 100 -1.30 1.52 -17.19
C LYS A 100 -1.62 0.57 -18.37
N ALA A 101 -2.17 -0.60 -18.09
CA ALA A 101 -2.47 -1.63 -19.08
C ALA A 101 -3.86 -1.46 -19.75
N ASP A 102 -4.61 -0.42 -19.38
CA ASP A 102 -5.89 0.00 -19.98
C ASP A 102 -5.72 1.26 -20.86
#